data_AF-A0A975RJ58-F1
#
_entry.id   AF-A0A975RJ58-F1
#
_cell.length_a   1.000
_cell.length_b   1.000
_cell.length_c   1.000
_cell.angle_alpha   90.00
_cell.angle_beta   90.00
_cell.angle_gamma   90.00
#
_symmetry.space_group_name_H-M   'P 1'
#
loop_
_entity.id
_entity.type
_entity.pdbx_description
1 polymer ?
#
loop_
_entity_poly.entity_id
_entity_poly.type
_entity_poly.pdbx_seq_one_letter_code
_entity_poly.pdbx_strand_id
1 'polypeptide(L)'
;MHRRAVATGLIVAACLVSAPAAAATETRDFRGEGSSDFGLQLYYARDDARRQATAAGFGNCTEIYQKLWPYTATVIWRCTRISV
;
A
#
# COMPACT_ATOMS: atom_id res chain seq x y z
N MET A 1 -53.56 18.40 -44.30
CA MET A 1 -53.33 17.26 -43.40
C MET A 1 -51.87 17.29 -42.94
N HIS A 2 -51.59 17.66 -41.68
CA HIS A 2 -50.22 17.69 -41.14
C HIS A 2 -50.15 16.76 -39.93
N ARG A 3 -49.60 15.56 -40.13
CA ARG A 3 -49.33 14.61 -39.05
C ARG A 3 -48.03 15.05 -38.36
N ARG A 4 -48.14 15.59 -37.15
CA ARG A 4 -46.98 15.82 -36.27
C ARG A 4 -46.73 14.54 -35.49
N ALA A 5 -45.63 13.86 -35.82
CA ALA A 5 -45.16 12.71 -35.06
C ALA A 5 -44.56 13.20 -33.73
N VAL A 6 -45.18 12.81 -32.63
CA VAL A 6 -44.66 13.05 -31.27
C VAL A 6 -43.77 11.85 -30.93
N ALA A 7 -42.47 12.07 -30.89
CA ALA A 7 -41.50 11.08 -30.46
C ALA A 7 -41.44 11.07 -28.93
N THR A 8 -42.01 10.04 -28.31
CA THR A 8 -41.96 9.80 -26.87
C THR A 8 -40.57 9.26 -26.50
N GLY A 9 -39.71 10.09 -25.92
CA GLY A 9 -38.40 9.69 -25.42
C GLY A 9 -38.54 8.80 -24.17
N LEU A 10 -38.04 7.57 -24.25
CA LEU A 10 -37.92 6.65 -23.13
C LEU A 10 -36.74 7.09 -22.24
N ILE A 11 -37.01 7.62 -21.06
CA ILE A 11 -35.97 7.96 -20.07
C ILE A 11 -35.64 6.68 -19.29
N VAL A 12 -34.48 6.08 -19.56
CA VAL A 12 -33.95 4.95 -18.78
C VAL A 12 -33.24 5.51 -17.56
N ALA A 13 -33.87 5.42 -16.39
CA ALA A 13 -33.26 5.75 -15.11
C ALA A 13 -32.24 4.65 -14.74
N ALA A 14 -30.96 4.92 -14.98
CA ALA A 14 -29.88 4.03 -14.54
C ALA A 14 -29.69 4.15 -13.02
N CYS A 15 -30.21 3.17 -12.28
CA CYS A 15 -29.83 2.97 -10.88
C CYS A 15 -28.35 2.58 -10.83
N LEU A 16 -27.48 3.53 -10.49
CA LEU A 16 -26.07 3.29 -10.19
C LEU A 16 -25.98 2.51 -8.87
N VAL A 17 -26.06 1.19 -8.95
CA VAL A 17 -25.68 0.30 -7.84
C VAL A 17 -24.17 0.39 -7.71
N SER A 18 -23.67 1.15 -6.75
CA SER A 18 -22.24 1.15 -6.41
C SER A 18 -21.89 -0.23 -5.85
N ALA A 19 -21.22 -1.06 -6.64
CA ALA A 19 -20.62 -2.30 -6.15
C ALA A 19 -19.59 -1.96 -5.06
N PRO A 20 -19.50 -2.73 -3.96
CA PRO A 20 -18.45 -2.52 -2.99
C PRO A 20 -17.09 -2.71 -3.68
N ALA A 21 -16.21 -1.73 -3.53
CA ALA A 21 -14.83 -1.87 -4.00
C ALA A 21 -14.22 -3.11 -3.32
N ALA A 22 -13.79 -4.08 -4.12
CA ALA A 22 -13.09 -5.24 -3.60
C ALA A 22 -11.75 -4.76 -3.03
N ALA A 23 -11.59 -4.88 -1.71
CA ALA A 23 -10.39 -4.43 -1.03
C ALA A 23 -9.19 -5.29 -1.49
N ALA A 24 -8.23 -4.68 -2.17
CA ALA A 24 -7.07 -5.38 -2.71
C ALA A 24 -5.96 -5.44 -1.66
N THR A 25 -5.35 -6.60 -1.45
CA THR A 25 -4.16 -6.69 -0.58
C THR A 25 -2.93 -6.24 -1.37
N GLU A 26 -2.34 -5.11 -1.00
CA GLU A 26 -1.07 -4.65 -1.55
C GLU A 26 0.07 -5.19 -0.70
N THR A 27 1.10 -5.74 -1.35
CA THR A 27 2.34 -6.20 -0.70
C THR A 27 3.51 -5.39 -1.22
N ARG A 28 4.37 -4.90 -0.33
CA ARG A 28 5.56 -4.13 -0.70
C ARG A 28 6.74 -4.39 0.23
N ASP A 29 7.93 -4.37 -0.34
CA ASP A 29 9.17 -4.55 0.40
C ASP A 29 9.80 -3.19 0.72
N PHE A 30 10.28 -3.05 1.96
CA PHE A 30 10.92 -1.85 2.48
C PHE A 30 12.31 -2.20 2.98
N ARG A 31 13.33 -1.60 2.36
CA ARG A 31 14.72 -1.79 2.75
C ARG A 31 15.10 -0.75 3.79
N GLY A 32 15.56 -1.20 4.94
CA GLY A 32 16.09 -0.35 5.99
C GLY A 32 17.59 -0.48 6.11
N GLU A 33 18.26 0.63 6.36
CA GLU A 33 19.71 0.69 6.55
C GLU A 33 20.07 1.37 7.87
N GLY A 34 21.13 0.89 8.50
CA GLY A 34 21.57 1.41 9.78
C GLY A 34 23.09 1.33 9.92
N SER A 35 23.64 2.28 10.66
CA SER A 35 25.06 2.35 10.96
C SER A 35 25.27 2.77 12.40
N SER A 36 26.26 2.20 13.08
CA SER A 36 26.62 2.56 14.45
C SER A 36 27.98 1.99 14.85
N ASP A 37 28.79 2.81 15.51
CA ASP A 37 30.03 2.38 16.17
C ASP A 37 29.78 1.76 17.57
N PHE A 38 28.54 1.77 18.04
CA PHE A 38 28.13 1.31 19.37
C PHE A 38 27.29 0.02 19.35
N GLY A 39 27.21 -0.66 18.20
CA GLY A 39 26.45 -1.92 18.08
C GLY A 39 24.94 -1.76 17.84
N LEU A 40 24.48 -0.54 17.51
CA LEU A 40 23.04 -0.24 17.29
C LEU A 40 22.61 -0.27 15.82
N GLN A 41 23.49 -0.64 14.90
CA GLN A 41 23.24 -0.62 13.46
C GLN A 41 21.99 -1.40 13.05
N LEU A 42 21.73 -2.56 13.66
CA LEU A 42 20.54 -3.36 13.36
C LEU A 42 19.24 -2.71 13.85
N TYR A 43 19.29 -2.07 15.02
CA TYR A 43 18.17 -1.31 15.55
C TYR A 43 17.81 -0.16 14.59
N TYR A 44 18.81 0.60 14.14
CA TYR A 44 18.59 1.69 13.20
C TYR A 44 18.10 1.21 11.83
N ALA A 45 18.60 0.08 11.32
CA ALA A 45 18.09 -0.49 10.08
C ALA A 45 16.61 -0.87 10.17
N ARG A 46 16.18 -1.47 11.30
CA ARG A 46 14.77 -1.80 11.55
C ARG A 46 13.90 -0.57 11.72
N ASP A 47 14.38 0.41 12.48
CA ASP A 47 13.67 1.68 12.66
C ASP A 47 13.49 2.42 11.33
N ASP A 48 14.52 2.41 10.49
CA ASP A 48 14.46 2.98 9.15
C ASP A 48 13.43 2.29 8.25
N ALA A 49 13.47 0.95 8.13
CA ALA A 49 12.46 0.19 7.37
C ALA A 49 11.04 0.46 7.90
N ARG A 50 10.87 0.50 9.23
CA ARG A 50 9.59 0.80 9.89
C ARG A 50 9.08 2.18 9.53
N ARG A 51 9.92 3.22 9.58
CA ARG A 51 9.52 4.59 9.22
C ARG A 51 9.07 4.66 7.77
N GLN A 52 9.79 4.04 6.86
CA GLN A 52 9.41 4.00 5.44
C GLN A 52 8.08 3.27 5.21
N ALA A 53 7.88 2.11 5.86
CA ALA A 53 6.62 1.37 5.79
C ALA A 53 5.44 2.17 6.35
N THR A 54 5.63 2.80 7.51
CA THR A 54 4.61 3.63 8.18
C THR A 54 4.24 4.84 7.34
N ALA A 55 5.24 5.55 6.78
CA ALA A 55 5.01 6.70 5.90
C ALA A 55 4.23 6.31 4.63
N ALA A 56 4.30 5.05 4.22
CA ALA A 56 3.55 4.52 3.10
C ALA A 56 2.19 3.90 3.47
N GLY A 57 1.80 3.95 4.75
CA GLY A 57 0.54 3.37 5.23
C GLY A 57 0.53 1.84 5.28
N PHE A 58 1.69 1.21 5.46
CA PHE A 58 1.80 -0.22 5.71
C PHE A 58 2.02 -0.47 7.20
N GLY A 59 1.22 -1.38 7.78
CA GLY A 59 1.27 -1.69 9.22
C GLY A 59 1.58 -3.16 9.54
N ASN A 60 1.29 -4.09 8.62
CA ASN A 60 1.55 -5.51 8.82
C ASN A 60 2.85 -5.89 8.11
N CYS A 61 3.95 -5.98 8.85
CA CYS A 61 5.30 -6.16 8.30
C CYS A 61 6.01 -7.38 8.90
N THR A 62 6.74 -8.10 8.06
CA THR A 62 7.62 -9.22 8.44
C THR A 62 9.03 -8.95 7.91
N GLU A 63 10.04 -9.07 8.77
CA GLU A 63 11.44 -9.05 8.34
C GLU A 63 11.78 -10.34 7.60
N ILE A 64 12.11 -10.23 6.31
CA ILE A 64 12.40 -11.39 5.44
C ILE A 64 13.90 -11.52 5.11
N TYR A 65 14.67 -10.48 5.38
CA TYR A 65 16.11 -10.47 5.15
C TYR A 65 16.80 -9.61 6.20
N GLN A 66 17.96 -10.08 6.65
CA GLN A 66 18.84 -9.35 7.54
C GLN A 66 20.29 -9.60 7.12
N LYS A 67 21.07 -8.52 7.05
CA LYS A 67 22.54 -8.58 6.94
C LYS A 67 23.15 -7.66 7.98
N LEU A 68 24.07 -8.22 8.76
CA LEU A 68 24.76 -7.51 9.83
C LEU A 68 26.27 -7.51 9.56
N TRP A 69 26.86 -6.34 9.67
CA TRP A 69 28.30 -6.08 9.65
C TRP A 69 28.71 -5.40 10.96
N PRO A 70 30.03 -5.29 11.26
CA PRO A 70 30.50 -4.72 12.52
C PRO A 70 29.92 -3.34 12.84
N TYR A 71 29.74 -2.49 11.81
CA TYR A 71 29.27 -1.11 11.98
C TYR A 71 28.03 -0.78 11.17
N THR A 72 27.54 -1.68 10.30
CA THR A 72 26.39 -1.42 9.43
C THR A 72 25.43 -2.60 9.41
N ALA A 73 24.16 -2.33 9.11
CA ALA A 73 23.17 -3.36 8.92
C ALA A 73 22.20 -2.97 7.81
N THR A 74 21.65 -3.98 7.16
CA THR A 74 20.56 -3.86 6.19
C THR A 74 19.49 -4.87 6.53
N VAL A 75 18.24 -4.46 6.49
CA VAL A 75 17.07 -5.34 6.60
C VAL A 75 16.13 -5.14 5.42
N ILE A 76 15.32 -6.14 5.12
CA ILE A 76 14.17 -5.99 4.22
C ILE A 76 12.93 -6.45 4.96
N TRP A 77 11.96 -5.57 5.07
CA TRP A 77 10.63 -5.87 5.61
C TRP A 77 9.65 -6.02 4.46
N ARG A 78 8.98 -7.16 4.39
CA ARG A 78 7.82 -7.35 3.53
C ARG A 78 6.58 -6.95 4.29
N CYS A 79 5.88 -5.95 3.79
CA CYS A 79 4.68 -5.44 4.43
C CYS A 79 3.45 -5.61 3.54
N THR A 80 2.31 -5.79 4.19
CA THR A 80 0.99 -5.82 3.54
C THR A 80 0.08 -4.74 4.09
N ARG A 81 -0.81 -4.24 3.23
CA ARG A 81 -1.94 -3.40 3.62
C ARG A 81 -3.17 -3.78 2.80
N ILE A 82 -4.34 -3.51 3.36
CA ILE A 82 -5.60 -3.60 2.64
C ILE A 82 -5.83 -2.24 1.97
N SER A 83 -5.80 -2.22 0.65
CA SER A 83 -6.16 -1.07 -0.19
C SER A 83 -7.69 -1.04 -0.27
N VAL A 84 -8.30 0.06 0.17
CA VAL A 84 -9.76 0.27 0.14
C VAL A 84 -10.10 1.23 -0.98
#